data_AF-A0A1J6ILK3-F1
#
_entry.id   AF-A0A1J6ILK3-F1
#
_cell.length_a   1.000
_cell.length_b   1.000
_cell.length_c   1.000
_cell.angle_alpha   90.00
_cell.angle_beta   90.00
_cell.angle_gamma   90.00
#
_symmetry.space_group_name_H-M   'P 1'
#
loop_
_entity.id
_entity.type
_entity.pdbx_description
1 polymer ?
#
loop_
_entity_poly.entity_id
_entity_poly.type
_entity_poly.pdbx_seq_one_letter_code
_entity_poly.pdbx_strand_id
1 'polypeptide(L)'
;RKSTRTQRPAVWLKDYVTSCKPRGDCLYSLTDYVSYDHLPEHYQCYLSSFSAQVEPRNFQEATQDDKWIKAMQQKIQALEENKTWEVVDLPPGKQTIGSK
;
A
#
# COMPACT_ATOMS: atom_id res chain seq x y z
N ARG A 1 17.91 -8.55 -8.81
CA ARG A 1 18.00 -8.39 -10.29
C ARG A 1 17.04 -7.29 -10.71
N LYS A 2 17.51 -6.19 -11.32
CA LYS A 2 16.59 -5.25 -12.01
C LYS A 2 16.19 -5.90 -13.33
N SER A 3 14.90 -5.90 -13.64
CA SER A 3 14.40 -6.43 -14.92
C SER A 3 15.03 -5.65 -16.08
N THR A 4 15.67 -6.34 -17.01
CA THR A 4 16.12 -5.80 -18.31
C THR A 4 14.99 -5.75 -19.35
N ARG A 5 13.79 -6.26 -19.02
CA ARG A 5 12.62 -6.21 -19.90
C ARG A 5 12.19 -4.76 -20.10
N THR A 6 12.20 -4.30 -21.34
CA THR A 6 11.60 -3.02 -21.73
C THR A 6 10.10 -3.09 -21.41
N GLN A 7 9.65 -2.41 -20.36
CA GLN A 7 8.22 -2.29 -20.08
C GLN A 7 7.65 -1.31 -21.09
N ARG A 8 6.83 -1.83 -22.03
CA ARG A 8 5.97 -0.99 -22.85
C ARG A 8 4.73 -0.65 -22.00
N PRO A 9 4.31 0.62 -21.93
CA PRO A 9 3.06 0.97 -21.25
C PRO A 9 1.90 0.22 -21.91
N ALA A 10 0.92 -0.19 -21.10
CA ALA A 10 -0.26 -0.82 -21.63
C ALA A 10 -0.99 0.13 -22.58
N VAL A 11 -1.61 -0.41 -23.65
CA VAL A 11 -2.20 0.41 -24.73
C VAL A 11 -3.27 1.37 -24.21
N TRP A 12 -4.07 0.93 -23.24
CA TRP A 12 -5.15 1.69 -22.60
C TRP A 12 -4.64 2.86 -21.74
N LEU A 13 -3.35 2.89 -21.39
CA LEU A 13 -2.79 3.97 -20.58
C LEU A 13 -2.74 5.31 -21.34
N LYS A 14 -2.95 5.27 -22.67
CA LYS A 14 -3.05 6.47 -23.52
C LYS A 14 -4.34 7.26 -23.31
N ASP A 15 -5.38 6.60 -22.80
CA ASP A 15 -6.70 7.21 -22.58
C ASP A 15 -6.76 7.95 -21.23
N TYR A 16 -5.71 7.81 -20.40
CA TYR A 16 -5.63 8.41 -19.07
C TYR A 16 -4.44 9.37 -18.97
N VAL A 17 -4.59 10.41 -18.14
CA VAL A 17 -3.48 11.31 -17.80
C VAL A 17 -2.56 10.62 -16.79
N THR A 18 -1.70 9.71 -17.26
CA THR A 18 -0.67 9.10 -16.41
C THR A 18 0.60 9.92 -16.45
N SER A 19 0.76 10.84 -15.50
CA SER A 19 2.02 11.56 -15.28
C SER A 19 2.70 11.10 -14.00
N CYS A 20 3.31 9.91 -14.05
CA CYS A 20 4.21 9.47 -12.98
C CYS A 20 5.61 10.00 -13.28
N LYS A 21 6.04 11.07 -12.59
CA LYS A 21 7.44 11.48 -12.58
C LYS A 21 8.29 10.43 -11.83
N PRO A 22 9.60 10.32 -12.12
CA PRO A 22 10.49 9.40 -11.41
C PRO A 22 10.73 9.78 -9.92
N ARG A 23 10.22 10.92 -9.46
CA ARG A 23 10.29 11.40 -8.07
C ARG A 23 8.88 11.68 -7.55
N GLY A 24 8.21 10.64 -7.06
CA GLY A 24 7.21 10.70 -5.98
C GLY A 24 5.87 11.42 -6.20
N ASP A 25 5.80 12.52 -6.94
CA ASP A 25 4.62 13.38 -6.90
C ASP A 25 3.72 13.16 -8.10
N CYS A 26 2.51 12.68 -7.80
CA CYS A 26 1.39 12.65 -8.73
C CYS A 26 1.08 14.09 -9.16
N LEU A 27 1.06 14.38 -10.47
CA LEU A 27 0.75 15.74 -10.97
C LEU A 27 -0.65 16.24 -10.58
N TYR A 28 -1.55 15.31 -10.26
CA TYR A 28 -2.92 15.58 -9.86
C TYR A 28 -3.23 14.74 -8.62
N SER A 29 -2.68 15.14 -7.47
CA SER A 29 -3.01 14.45 -6.23
C SER A 29 -4.47 14.70 -5.92
N LEU A 30 -5.22 13.64 -5.58
CA LEU A 30 -6.61 13.80 -5.13
C LEU A 30 -6.68 14.71 -3.89
N THR A 31 -5.64 14.73 -3.06
CA THR A 31 -5.55 15.62 -1.89
C THR A 31 -5.67 17.09 -2.26
N ASP A 32 -5.27 17.50 -3.46
CA ASP A 32 -5.34 18.90 -3.90
C ASP A 32 -6.77 19.33 -4.30
N TYR A 33 -7.67 18.37 -4.52
CA TYR A 33 -9.03 18.59 -5.02
C TYR A 33 -10.13 18.05 -4.10
N VAL A 34 -9.78 17.27 -3.08
CA VAL A 34 -10.73 16.78 -2.08
C VAL A 34 -10.88 17.85 -0.99
N SER A 35 -12.06 18.48 -0.94
CA SER A 35 -12.47 19.40 0.13
C SER A 35 -13.75 18.91 0.81
N TYR A 36 -13.85 19.17 2.12
CA TYR A 36 -15.01 18.85 2.94
C TYR A 36 -15.91 20.07 3.23
N ASP A 37 -15.60 21.24 2.66
CA ASP A 37 -16.25 22.53 2.98
C ASP A 37 -17.78 22.53 2.77
N HIS A 38 -18.27 21.70 1.85
CA HIS A 38 -19.70 21.60 1.52
C HIS A 38 -20.48 20.61 2.39
N LEU A 39 -19.81 19.88 3.28
CA LEU A 39 -20.43 18.90 4.16
C LEU A 39 -20.92 19.55 5.47
N PRO A 40 -21.96 19.02 6.12
CA PRO A 40 -22.34 19.46 7.46
C PRO A 40 -21.20 19.26 8.47
N GLU A 41 -21.04 20.20 9.41
CA GLU A 41 -19.93 20.23 10.37
C GLU A 41 -19.73 18.91 11.15
N HIS A 42 -20.83 18.29 11.61
CA HIS A 42 -20.77 17.00 12.31
C HIS A 42 -20.18 15.87 11.45
N TYR A 43 -20.41 15.93 10.13
CA TYR A 43 -19.90 14.95 9.18
C TYR A 43 -18.47 15.28 8.76
N GLN A 44 -18.11 16.57 8.69
CA GLN A 44 -16.72 17.00 8.49
C GLN A 44 -15.81 16.48 9.62
N CYS A 45 -16.22 16.66 10.88
CA CYS A 45 -15.45 16.15 12.04
C CYS A 45 -15.27 14.62 11.99
N TYR A 46 -16.30 13.90 11.55
CA TYR A 46 -16.22 12.45 11.40
C TYR A 46 -15.21 12.07 10.31
N LEU A 47 -15.31 12.64 9.10
CA LEU A 47 -14.41 12.31 7.99
C LEU A 47 -12.96 12.78 8.19
N SER A 48 -12.75 13.90 8.87
CA SER A 48 -11.42 14.41 9.17
C SER A 48 -10.65 13.44 10.08
N SER A 49 -11.35 12.76 11.01
CA SER A 49 -10.74 11.75 11.87
C SER A 49 -10.15 10.56 11.10
N PHE A 50 -10.77 10.16 9.98
CA PHE A 50 -10.24 9.11 9.10
C PHE A 50 -9.14 9.65 8.18
N SER A 51 -9.35 10.84 7.62
CA SER A 51 -8.39 11.46 6.69
C SER A 51 -7.06 11.80 7.38
N ALA A 52 -7.08 12.00 8.70
CA ALA A 52 -5.90 12.22 9.52
C ALA A 52 -5.07 10.93 9.76
N GLN A 53 -5.60 9.75 9.48
CA GLN A 53 -4.84 8.51 9.63
C GLN A 53 -3.84 8.39 8.48
N VAL A 54 -2.55 8.37 8.83
CA VAL A 54 -1.45 8.23 7.87
C VAL A 54 -1.01 6.78 7.84
N GLU A 55 -1.03 6.18 6.65
CA GLU A 55 -0.47 4.85 6.45
C GLU A 55 1.07 4.90 6.51
N PRO A 56 1.72 3.94 7.17
CA PRO A 56 3.17 3.83 7.22
C PRO A 56 3.72 3.58 5.81
N ARG A 57 4.80 4.29 5.47
CA ARG A 57 5.38 4.23 4.13
C ARG A 57 6.38 3.11 3.95
N ASN A 58 6.86 2.55 5.06
CA ASN A 58 7.85 1.49 5.07
C ASN A 58 7.62 0.52 6.24
N PHE A 59 8.31 -0.61 6.18
CA PHE A 59 8.19 -1.65 7.20
C PHE A 59 8.58 -1.15 8.59
N GLN A 60 9.63 -0.32 8.70
CA GLN A 60 10.11 0.18 10.00
C GLN A 60 9.05 1.01 10.71
N GLU A 61 8.38 1.91 9.99
CA GLU A 61 7.23 2.68 10.49
C GLU A 61 6.06 1.76 10.87
N ALA A 62 5.72 0.79 10.02
CA ALA A 62 4.61 -0.13 10.28
C ALA A 62 4.87 -1.01 11.52
N THR A 63 6.11 -1.39 11.78
CA THR A 63 6.48 -2.20 12.96
C THR A 63 6.46 -1.43 14.28
N GLN A 64 6.30 -0.10 14.24
CA GLN A 64 6.18 0.74 15.43
C GLN A 64 4.72 1.10 15.74
N ASP A 65 3.79 0.82 14.81
CA ASP A 65 2.36 1.09 15.00
C ASP A 65 1.62 -0.19 15.44
N ASP A 66 1.12 -0.17 16.67
CA ASP A 66 0.36 -1.27 17.27
C ASP A 66 -0.83 -1.74 16.42
N LYS A 67 -1.49 -0.82 15.69
CA LYS A 67 -2.62 -1.18 14.82
C LYS A 67 -2.16 -2.05 13.66
N TRP A 68 -1.02 -1.73 13.07
CA TRP A 68 -0.44 -2.48 11.96
C TRP A 68 0.12 -3.82 12.43
N ILE A 69 0.76 -3.87 13.59
CA ILE A 69 1.21 -5.12 14.22
C ILE A 69 0.01 -6.04 14.44
N LYS A 70 -1.06 -5.52 15.06
CA LYS A 70 -2.27 -6.31 15.32
C LYS A 70 -2.94 -6.80 14.04
N ALA A 71 -3.05 -5.96 13.02
CA ALA A 71 -3.59 -6.34 11.72
C ALA A 71 -2.75 -7.45 11.04
N MET A 72 -1.41 -7.37 11.14
CA MET A 72 -0.52 -8.39 10.60
C MET A 72 -0.69 -9.73 11.33
N GLN A 73 -0.80 -9.71 12.67
CA GLN A 73 -1.06 -10.91 13.47
C GLN A 73 -2.38 -11.57 13.10
N GLN A 74 -3.46 -10.78 12.97
CA GLN A 74 -4.76 -11.29 12.53
C GLN A 74 -4.69 -11.93 11.15
N LYS A 75 -3.93 -11.32 10.23
CA LYS A 75 -3.71 -11.90 8.90
C LYS A 75 -2.98 -13.23 9.00
N ILE A 76 -1.91 -13.33 9.78
CA ILE A 76 -1.17 -14.58 9.98
C ILE A 76 -2.08 -15.67 10.54
N GLN A 77 -2.83 -15.36 11.59
CA GLN A 77 -3.79 -16.28 12.19
C GLN A 77 -4.83 -16.77 11.15
N ALA A 78 -5.40 -15.87 10.36
CA ALA A 78 -6.36 -16.25 9.32
C ALA A 78 -5.74 -17.15 8.24
N LEU A 79 -4.46 -16.97 7.91
CA LEU A 79 -3.77 -17.84 6.94
C LEU A 79 -3.56 -19.26 7.49
N GLU A 80 -3.21 -19.36 8.77
CA GLU A 80 -3.04 -20.63 9.49
C GLU A 80 -4.38 -21.37 9.62
N GLU A 81 -5.44 -20.68 10.03
CA GLU A 81 -6.80 -21.23 10.15
C GLU A 81 -7.31 -21.77 8.82
N ASN A 82 -7.07 -21.04 7.73
CA ASN A 82 -7.46 -21.45 6.38
C ASN A 82 -6.55 -22.54 5.78
N LYS A 83 -5.46 -22.92 6.45
CA LYS A 83 -4.45 -23.89 5.95
C LYS A 83 -3.96 -23.55 4.53
N THR A 84 -3.95 -22.27 4.18
CA THR A 84 -3.55 -21.81 2.85
C THR A 84 -2.05 -21.54 2.77
N TRP A 85 -1.40 -21.36 3.92
CA TRP A 85 0.02 -21.07 4.05
C TRP A 85 0.61 -21.95 5.14
N GLU A 86 1.80 -22.48 4.88
CA GLU A 86 2.62 -23.20 5.85
C GLU A 86 4.00 -22.56 5.86
N VAL A 87 4.55 -22.31 7.05
CA VAL A 87 5.92 -21.84 7.19
C VAL A 87 6.84 -23.05 7.04
N VAL A 88 7.60 -23.09 5.95
CA VAL A 88 8.52 -24.18 5.63
C VAL A 88 9.93 -23.61 5.48
N ASP A 89 10.93 -24.36 5.92
CA ASP A 89 12.33 -24.03 5.67
C ASP A 89 12.62 -23.92 4.17
N LEU A 90 13.61 -23.11 3.82
CA LEU A 90 14.02 -22.95 2.43
C LEU A 90 14.48 -24.30 1.86
N PRO A 91 13.79 -24.87 0.85
CA PRO A 91 14.18 -26.17 0.31
C PRO A 91 15.53 -26.07 -0.42
N PRO A 92 16.34 -27.15 -0.41
CA PRO A 92 17.67 -27.14 -0.97
C PRO A 92 17.66 -26.77 -2.45
N GLY A 93 18.56 -25.87 -2.84
CA GLY A 93 18.68 -25.38 -4.22
C GLY A 93 17.66 -24.31 -4.62
N LYS A 94 16.80 -23.83 -3.71
CA LYS A 94 15.97 -22.64 -3.95
C LYS A 94 16.63 -21.40 -3.34
N GLN A 95 16.38 -20.25 -3.96
CA GLN A 95 16.80 -18.95 -3.45
C GLN A 95 15.62 -18.27 -2.75
N THR A 96 15.86 -17.71 -1.58
CA THR A 96 14.89 -16.83 -0.92
C THR A 96 14.64 -15.61 -1.80
N ILE A 97 13.39 -15.17 -1.85
CA ILE A 97 13.08 -13.86 -2.43
C ILE A 97 13.51 -12.83 -1.39
N GLY A 98 14.66 -12.20 -1.63
CA GLY A 98 15.09 -11.07 -0.80
C GLY A 98 14.11 -9.90 -0.96
N SER A 99 13.54 -9.43 0.16
CA SER A 99 12.87 -8.14 0.20
C SER A 99 13.94 -7.05 0.31
N LYS A 100 13.84 -6.01 -0.52
CA LYS A 100 14.73 -4.85 -0.49
C LYS A 100 14.06 -3.69 0.23
#